data_AF-A0A519BGU3-F1
#
_entry.id   AF-A0A519BGU3-F1
#
_cell.length_a   1.000
_cell.length_b   1.000
_cell.length_c   1.000
_cell.angle_alpha   90.00
_cell.angle_beta   90.00
_cell.angle_gamma   90.00
#
_symmetry.space_group_name_H-M   'P 1'
#
loop_
_entity.id
_entity.type
_entity.pdbx_description
1 polymer ?
#
loop_
_entity_poly.entity_id
_entity_poly.type
_entity_poly.pdbx_seq_one_letter_code
_entity_poly.pdbx_strand_id
1 'polypeptide(L)'
;MSKIKPYLIIMIFIISLTGIFYVWTNMESMKLGYEINKLETIKAGLVHKNKRLLIVKASLASPARIYKIAKKLGFVYPKEGQVIMIHE
;
A
#
# COMPACT_ATOMS: atom_id res chain seq x y z
N MET A 1 -33.59 -11.06 -56.77
CA MET A 1 -32.63 -10.42 -55.85
C MET A 1 -33.40 -9.97 -54.61
N SER A 2 -33.31 -10.72 -53.51
CA SER A 2 -34.08 -10.44 -52.29
C SER A 2 -33.62 -9.12 -51.67
N LYS A 3 -34.52 -8.14 -51.56
CA LYS A 3 -34.22 -6.85 -50.93
C LYS A 3 -34.14 -7.08 -49.43
N ILE A 4 -32.95 -6.91 -48.85
CA ILE A 4 -32.74 -6.96 -47.40
C ILE A 4 -33.63 -5.92 -46.75
N LYS A 5 -34.45 -6.35 -45.80
CA LYS A 5 -35.39 -5.45 -45.14
C LYS A 5 -34.62 -4.55 -44.16
N PRO A 6 -34.86 -3.23 -44.15
CA PRO A 6 -34.04 -2.25 -43.43
C PRO A 6 -34.00 -2.48 -41.91
N TYR A 7 -35.05 -3.07 -41.33
CA TYR A 7 -35.07 -3.41 -39.90
C TYR A 7 -34.01 -4.45 -39.51
N LEU A 8 -33.63 -5.36 -40.41
CA LEU A 8 -32.59 -6.35 -40.13
C LEU A 8 -31.22 -5.68 -40.00
N ILE A 9 -30.95 -4.68 -40.84
CA ILE A 9 -29.69 -3.91 -40.81
C ILE A 9 -29.60 -3.13 -39.50
N ILE A 10 -30.69 -2.47 -39.09
CA ILE A 10 -30.76 -1.73 -37.83
C ILE A 10 -30.54 -2.68 -36.63
N MET A 11 -31.17 -3.86 -36.65
CA MET A 11 -31.01 -4.85 -35.59
C MET A 11 -29.57 -5.35 -35.47
N ILE A 12 -28.92 -5.65 -36.60
CA ILE A 12 -27.51 -6.06 -36.62
C ILE A 12 -26.61 -4.93 -36.10
N PHE A 13 -26.91 -3.68 -36.46
CA PHE A 13 -26.16 -2.53 -36.01
C PHE A 13 -26.26 -2.33 -34.49
N ILE A 14 -27.47 -2.45 -33.92
CA ILE A 14 -27.69 -2.37 -32.48
C ILE A 14 -26.94 -3.48 -31.75
N ILE A 15 -27.01 -4.72 -32.23
CA ILE A 15 -26.30 -5.86 -31.64
C ILE A 15 -24.78 -5.64 -31.68
N SER A 16 -24.28 -5.09 -32.78
CA SER A 16 -22.85 -4.81 -32.93
C SER A 16 -22.39 -3.73 -31.95
N LEU A 17 -23.15 -2.64 -31.80
CA LEU A 17 -22.87 -1.56 -30.87
C LEU A 17 -22.88 -2.03 -29.41
N THR A 18 -23.88 -2.81 -29.02
CA THR A 18 -23.98 -3.33 -27.64
C THR A 18 -22.87 -4.32 -27.34
N GLY A 19 -22.48 -5.16 -28.32
CA GLY A 19 -21.35 -6.07 -28.18
C GLY A 19 -20.02 -5.33 -27.97
N ILE A 20 -19.75 -4.30 -28.78
CA ILE A 20 -18.53 -3.47 -28.63
C ILE A 20 -18.53 -2.77 -27.28
N PHE A 21 -19.66 -2.15 -26.89
CA PHE A 21 -19.79 -1.48 -25.61
C PHE A 21 -19.56 -2.45 -24.44
N TYR A 22 -20.13 -3.65 -24.49
CA TYR A 22 -19.95 -4.66 -23.47
C TYR A 22 -18.48 -5.07 -23.32
N VAL A 23 -17.79 -5.36 -24.43
CA VAL A 23 -16.36 -5.73 -24.39
C VAL A 23 -15.52 -4.58 -23.84
N TRP A 24 -15.79 -3.35 -24.25
CA TRP A 24 -15.09 -2.17 -23.74
C TRP A 24 -15.28 -1.99 -22.24
N THR A 25 -16.52 -2.05 -21.74
CA THR A 25 -16.82 -1.92 -20.30
C THR A 25 -16.16 -3.03 -19.49
N ASN A 26 -16.16 -4.27 -19.98
CA ASN A 26 -15.49 -5.37 -19.29
C ASN A 26 -13.97 -5.18 -19.27
N MET A 27 -13.36 -4.75 -20.38
CA MET A 27 -11.93 -4.45 -20.44
C MET A 27 -11.53 -3.35 -19.44
N GLU A 28 -12.29 -2.25 -19.37
CA GLU A 28 -12.00 -1.17 -18.42
C GLU A 28 -12.20 -1.63 -16.98
N SER A 29 -13.25 -2.42 -16.71
CA SER A 29 -13.50 -3.00 -15.39
C SER A 29 -12.35 -3.93 -14.96
N MET A 30 -11.82 -4.75 -15.87
CA MET A 30 -10.65 -5.59 -15.60
C MET A 30 -9.41 -4.76 -15.28
N LYS A 31 -9.15 -3.70 -16.05
CA LYS A 31 -8.01 -2.80 -15.84
C LYS A 31 -8.07 -2.13 -14.47
N LEU A 32 -9.24 -1.61 -14.09
CA LEU A 32 -9.48 -1.03 -12.77
C LEU A 32 -9.28 -2.06 -11.66
N GLY A 33 -9.79 -3.28 -11.85
CA GLY A 33 -9.57 -4.39 -10.91
C GLY A 33 -8.08 -4.69 -10.71
N TYR A 34 -7.29 -4.71 -11.78
CA TYR A 34 -5.83 -4.89 -11.70
C TYR A 34 -5.15 -3.76 -10.94
N GLU A 35 -5.53 -2.52 -11.20
CA GLU A 35 -4.98 -1.35 -10.51
C GLU A 35 -5.28 -1.40 -9.01
N ILE A 36 -6.52 -1.71 -8.63
CA ILE A 36 -6.92 -1.91 -7.23
C ILE A 36 -6.04 -2.98 -6.57
N ASN A 37 -5.94 -4.16 -7.17
CA ASN A 37 -5.11 -5.25 -6.63
C ASN A 37 -3.65 -4.85 -6.46
N LYS A 38 -3.10 -4.09 -7.42
CA LYS A 38 -1.74 -3.55 -7.34
C LYS A 38 -1.59 -2.59 -6.16
N LEU A 39 -2.50 -1.64 -6.01
CA LEU A 39 -2.48 -0.69 -4.89
C LEU A 39 -2.65 -1.38 -3.54
N GLU A 40 -3.51 -2.39 -3.45
CA GLU A 40 -3.70 -3.19 -2.22
C GLU A 40 -2.40 -3.92 -1.82
N THR A 41 -1.70 -4.50 -2.80
CA THR A 41 -0.42 -5.17 -2.57
C THR A 41 0.63 -4.19 -2.03
N ILE A 42 0.72 -3.00 -2.63
CA ILE A 42 1.64 -1.93 -2.18
C ILE A 42 1.29 -1.49 -0.77
N LYS A 43 0.00 -1.24 -0.49
CA LYS A 43 -0.50 -0.84 0.82
C LYS A 43 -0.16 -1.90 1.89
N ALA A 44 -0.40 -3.19 1.60
CA ALA A 44 -0.08 -4.27 2.51
C ALA A 44 1.42 -4.30 2.85
N GLY A 45 2.29 -4.13 1.85
CA GLY A 45 3.73 -4.02 2.03
C GLY A 45 4.14 -2.84 2.91
N LEU A 46 3.56 -1.66 2.69
CA LEU A 46 3.81 -0.46 3.49
C LEU A 46 3.36 -0.63 4.95
N VAL A 47 2.17 -1.20 5.17
CA VAL A 47 1.67 -1.49 6.52
C VAL A 47 2.59 -2.45 7.26
N HIS A 48 3.05 -3.51 6.59
CA HIS A 48 3.98 -4.47 7.17
C HIS A 48 5.32 -3.80 7.53
N LYS A 49 5.87 -2.99 6.62
CA LYS A 49 7.11 -2.25 6.86
C LYS A 49 6.97 -1.28 8.04
N ASN A 50 5.85 -0.55 8.12
CA ASN A 50 5.60 0.38 9.22
C ASN A 50 5.54 -0.36 10.57
N LYS A 51 4.79 -1.46 10.66
CA LYS A 51 4.74 -2.29 11.87
C LYS A 51 6.14 -2.76 12.30
N ARG A 52 6.96 -3.22 11.36
CA ARG A 52 8.35 -3.62 11.63
C ARG A 52 9.18 -2.45 12.17
N LEU A 53 9.07 -1.28 11.56
CA LEU A 53 9.80 -0.09 11.99
C LEU A 53 9.40 0.35 13.40
N LEU A 54 8.11 0.29 13.75
CA LEU A 54 7.64 0.60 15.11
C LEU A 54 8.24 -0.35 16.15
N ILE A 55 8.30 -1.66 15.86
CA ILE A 55 8.92 -2.64 16.74
C ILE A 55 10.41 -2.34 16.92
N VAL A 56 11.13 -2.07 15.82
CA VAL A 56 12.56 -1.73 15.88
C VAL A 56 12.77 -0.46 16.68
N LYS A 57 11.97 0.59 16.45
CA LYS A 57 12.01 1.84 17.21
C LYS A 57 11.82 1.59 18.71
N ALA A 58 10.79 0.83 19.09
CA ALA A 58 10.53 0.49 20.49
C ALA A 58 11.69 -0.30 21.12
N SER A 59 12.25 -1.26 20.39
CA SER A 59 13.43 -2.01 20.86
C SER A 59 14.65 -1.10 21.02
N LEU A 60 14.91 -0.20 20.08
CA LEU A 60 16.03 0.76 20.13
C LEU A 60 15.88 1.71 21.33
N ALA A 61 14.67 2.19 21.59
CA ALA A 61 14.36 3.07 22.70
C ALA A 61 14.29 2.35 24.06
N SER A 62 14.34 1.02 24.09
CA SER A 62 14.26 0.25 25.34
C SER A 62 15.41 0.59 26.29
N PRO A 63 15.12 1.12 27.51
CA PRO A 63 16.15 1.46 28.48
C PRO A 63 17.03 0.25 28.85
N ALA A 64 16.43 -0.94 28.95
CA ALA A 64 17.17 -2.17 29.25
C ALA A 64 18.20 -2.52 28.16
N ARG A 65 17.85 -2.33 26.87
CA ARG A 65 18.78 -2.54 25.76
C ARG A 65 19.88 -1.48 25.76
N ILE A 66 19.52 -0.21 25.97
CA ILE A 66 20.48 0.90 26.05
C ILE A 66 21.46 0.63 27.20
N TYR A 67 20.98 0.26 28.39
CA TYR A 67 21.82 -0.07 29.54
C TYR A 67 22.76 -1.24 29.26
N LYS A 68 22.27 -2.32 28.64
CA LYS A 68 23.09 -3.47 28.27
C LYS A 68 24.22 -3.09 27.30
N ILE A 69 23.94 -2.20 26.34
CA ILE A 69 24.96 -1.69 25.41
C ILE A 69 25.94 -0.77 26.14
N ALA A 70 25.45 0.15 26.98
CA ALA A 70 26.28 1.06 27.76
C ALA A 70 27.28 0.30 28.66
N LYS A 71 26.81 -0.75 29.34
CA LYS A 71 27.67 -1.63 30.15
C LYS A 71 28.76 -2.33 29.32
N LYS A 72 28.43 -2.80 28.11
CA LYS A 72 29.41 -3.42 27.21
C LYS A 72 30.47 -2.44 26.70
N LEU A 73 30.12 -1.18 26.56
CA LEU A 73 31.01 -0.11 26.13
C LEU A 73 31.82 0.49 27.29
N GLY A 74 31.65 -0.01 28.52
CA GLY A 74 32.39 0.46 29.70
C GLY A 74 31.87 1.79 30.26
N PHE A 75 30.68 2.25 29.87
CA PHE A 75 30.08 3.42 30.49
C PHE A 75 29.76 3.15 31.96
N VAL A 76 30.09 4.12 32.80
CA VAL A 76 29.79 4.13 34.25
C VAL A 76 28.73 5.18 34.54
N TYR A 77 27.95 4.97 35.60
CA TYR A 77 27.03 5.99 36.06
C TYR A 77 27.80 7.26 36.47
N PRO A 78 27.30 8.45 36.12
CA PRO A 78 27.87 9.70 36.57
C PRO A 78 27.83 9.77 38.10
N LYS A 79 28.85 10.38 38.70
CA LYS A 79 28.89 10.63 40.16
C LYS A 79 27.97 11.80 40.52
N GLU A 80 27.63 11.91 41.80
CA GLU A 80 26.85 13.04 42.31
C GLU A 80 27.49 14.38 41.90
N GLY A 81 26.66 15.32 41.41
CA GLY A 81 27.09 16.63 40.92
C GLY A 81 27.53 16.70 39.45
N GLN A 82 27.62 15.58 38.72
CA GLN A 82 28.02 15.57 37.29
C GLN A 82 26.84 15.64 36.30
N VAL A 83 25.60 15.75 36.78
CA VAL A 83 24.40 15.85 35.93
C VAL A 83 23.85 17.27 36.00
N ILE A 84 23.77 17.94 34.85
CA ILE A 84 23.17 19.27 34.71
C ILE A 84 21.86 19.12 33.94
N MET A 85 20.74 19.47 34.57
CA MET A 85 19.41 19.45 33.94
C MET A 85 19.13 20.81 33.30
N ILE A 86 19.19 20.89 31.98
CA ILE A 86 18.83 22.09 31.23
C ILE A 86 17.31 22.09 31.05
N HIS A 87 16.64 23.11 31.56
CA HIS A 87 15.22 23.35 31.34
C HIS A 87 15.10 24.45 30.27
N GLU A 88 14.21 24.26 29.29
CA GLU A 88 13.82 25.29 28.30
C GLU A 88 12.84 26.31 28.91
#